data_AF-A0A7S0LBU7-F1
#
_entry.id   AF-A0A7S0LBU7-F1
#
_cell.length_a   1.000
_cell.length_b   1.000
_cell.length_c   1.000
_cell.angle_alpha   90.00
_cell.angle_beta   90.00
_cell.angle_gamma   90.00
#
_symmetry.space_group_name_H-M   'P 1'
#
loop_
_entity.id
_entity.type
_entity.pdbx_description
1 polymer ?
#
loop_
_entity_poly.entity_id
_entity_poly.type
_entity_poly.pdbx_seq_one_letter_code
_entity_poly.pdbx_strand_id
1 'polypeptide(L)'
;PIGRASYDAALCFDMLDGAPDQAAAGAISMLAAGLVPNGRLLFLERESVGFPQLAREYAGMSVRFDTDGGYDVGIATKRAVPTSSRRKAPLVRKQGPSEAARAAIASKGGFGAAVKRPPDDAKELKRARREATKARKEQEKVMKRGKALQREREAEAERAAAQRATAERATAERAAAERV
;
A
#
# COMPACT_ATOMS: atom_id res chain seq x y z
N PRO A 1 16.23 22.23 -6.12
CA PRO A 1 15.63 20.93 -5.68
C PRO A 1 14.24 21.15 -5.09
N ILE A 2 13.23 20.45 -5.63
CA ILE A 2 11.89 20.42 -5.02
C ILE A 2 12.01 19.65 -3.70
N GLY A 3 11.80 20.32 -2.58
CA GLY A 3 11.81 19.69 -1.26
C GLY A 3 10.67 18.67 -1.12
N ARG A 4 10.75 17.77 -0.12
CA ARG A 4 9.58 16.97 0.24
C ARG A 4 8.46 17.93 0.64
N ALA A 5 7.32 17.86 -0.03
CA ALA A 5 6.13 18.57 0.41
C ALA A 5 5.77 18.06 1.80
N SER A 6 5.71 18.99 2.76
CA SER A 6 5.36 18.73 4.15
C SER A 6 4.08 19.49 4.47
N TYR A 7 3.06 18.78 4.91
CA TYR A 7 1.74 19.34 5.19
C TYR A 7 1.41 19.23 6.67
N ASP A 8 0.81 20.27 7.24
CA ASP A 8 0.23 20.24 8.58
C ASP A 8 -1.07 19.46 8.63
N ALA A 9 -1.83 19.50 7.53
CA ALA A 9 -3.08 18.80 7.38
C ALA A 9 -3.26 18.25 5.96
N ALA A 10 -4.01 17.16 5.87
CA ALA A 10 -4.48 16.59 4.61
C ALA A 10 -5.94 16.13 4.77
N LEU A 11 -6.64 16.05 3.64
CA LEU A 11 -8.03 15.62 3.54
C LEU A 11 -8.08 14.34 2.70
N CYS A 12 -8.84 13.34 3.15
CA CYS A 12 -9.07 12.09 2.45
C CYS A 12 -10.56 11.79 2.45
N PHE A 13 -11.22 12.06 1.32
CA PHE A 13 -12.68 11.93 1.21
C PHE A 13 -13.00 11.01 0.05
N ASP A 14 -13.65 9.89 0.35
CA ASP A 14 -14.11 8.88 -0.63
C ASP A 14 -13.01 8.47 -1.62
N MET A 15 -11.75 8.49 -1.17
CA MET A 15 -10.59 8.27 -2.04
C MET A 15 -10.34 6.78 -2.23
N LEU A 16 -10.77 5.97 -1.26
CA LEU A 16 -10.42 4.56 -1.18
C LEU A 16 -11.57 3.62 -1.52
N ASP A 17 -12.76 4.15 -1.83
CA ASP A 17 -13.89 3.33 -2.23
C ASP A 17 -13.58 2.56 -3.53
N GLY A 18 -13.79 1.25 -3.50
CA GLY A 18 -13.44 0.33 -4.59
C GLY A 18 -11.93 0.16 -4.85
N ALA A 19 -11.05 0.77 -4.05
CA ALA A 19 -9.61 0.60 -4.19
C ALA A 19 -9.17 -0.79 -3.69
N PRO A 20 -8.29 -1.51 -4.40
CA PRO A 20 -7.68 -2.73 -3.87
C PRO A 20 -6.89 -2.44 -2.58
N ASP A 21 -6.89 -3.36 -1.61
CA ASP A 21 -6.25 -3.20 -0.30
C ASP A 21 -4.80 -2.68 -0.38
N GLN A 22 -4.02 -3.20 -1.33
CA GLN A 22 -2.64 -2.78 -1.52
C GLN A 22 -2.52 -1.30 -1.96
N ALA A 23 -3.46 -0.82 -2.79
CA ALA A 23 -3.51 0.57 -3.22
C ALA A 23 -3.94 1.49 -2.07
N ALA A 24 -4.93 1.07 -1.28
CA ALA A 24 -5.37 1.80 -0.09
C ALA A 24 -4.25 1.95 0.94
N ALA A 25 -3.55 0.86 1.26
CA ALA A 25 -2.39 0.87 2.15
C ALA A 25 -1.26 1.77 1.64
N GLY A 26 -0.97 1.71 0.33
CA GLY A 26 0.02 2.56 -0.32
C GLY A 26 -0.33 4.04 -0.25
N ALA A 27 -1.58 4.40 -0.57
CA ALA A 27 -2.06 5.77 -0.54
C ALA A 27 -1.99 6.38 0.87
N ILE A 28 -2.46 5.64 1.88
CA ILE A 28 -2.40 6.05 3.29
C ILE A 28 -0.94 6.24 3.74
N SER A 29 -0.04 5.33 3.35
CA SER A 29 1.38 5.44 3.67
C SER A 29 2.02 6.70 3.05
N MET A 30 1.66 7.03 1.81
CA MET A 30 2.16 8.22 1.12
C MET A 30 1.62 9.51 1.73
N LEU A 31 0.32 9.57 2.04
CA LEU A 31 -0.30 10.70 2.73
C LEU A 31 0.37 10.94 4.09
N ALA A 32 0.53 9.89 4.89
CA ALA A 32 1.18 9.97 6.18
C ALA A 32 2.66 10.39 6.07
N ALA A 33 3.37 9.97 5.02
CA ALA A 33 4.75 10.38 4.76
C ALA A 33 4.86 11.89 4.48
N GLY A 34 3.85 12.47 3.83
CA GLY A 34 3.77 13.91 3.54
C GLY A 34 3.40 14.78 4.75
N LEU A 35 2.87 14.20 5.83
CA LEU A 35 2.51 14.97 7.03
C LEU A 35 3.74 15.29 7.91
N VAL A 36 3.76 16.48 8.51
CA VAL A 36 4.71 16.82 9.59
C VAL A 36 4.40 16.02 10.86
N PRO A 37 5.33 15.91 11.83
CA PRO A 37 5.01 15.38 13.16
C PRO A 37 3.80 16.09 13.77
N ASN A 38 2.83 15.34 14.31
CA ASN A 38 1.52 15.83 14.78
C ASN A 38 0.60 16.40 13.69
N GLY A 39 0.97 16.27 12.41
CA GLY A 39 0.10 16.59 11.30
C GLY A 39 -1.16 15.71 11.29
N ARG A 40 -2.25 16.26 10.75
CA ARG A 40 -3.59 15.67 10.84
C ARG A 40 -4.10 15.26 9.46
N LEU A 41 -4.71 14.09 9.40
CA LEU A 41 -5.45 13.62 8.25
C LEU A 41 -6.91 13.57 8.65
N LEU A 42 -7.72 14.47 8.11
CA LEU A 42 -9.16 14.39 8.26
C LEU A 42 -9.69 13.45 7.18
N PHE A 43 -10.56 12.54 7.57
CA PHE A 43 -11.10 11.56 6.65
C PHE A 43 -12.61 11.40 6.78
N LEU A 44 -13.21 11.06 5.64
CA LEU A 44 -14.58 10.61 5.48
C LEU A 44 -14.54 9.53 4.40
N GLU A 45 -14.64 8.28 4.82
CA GLU A 45 -14.55 7.12 3.93
C GLU A 45 -15.69 6.16 4.28
N ARG A 46 -16.10 5.29 3.35
CA ARG A 46 -17.07 4.24 3.68
C ARG A 46 -16.52 3.33 4.78
N GLU A 47 -17.38 2.90 5.70
CA GLU A 47 -17.03 1.96 6.77
C GLU A 47 -16.37 0.68 6.23
N SER A 48 -16.85 0.19 5.07
CA SER A 48 -16.32 -1.00 4.40
C SER A 48 -14.84 -0.91 3.99
N VAL A 49 -14.29 0.30 3.88
CA VAL A 49 -12.86 0.52 3.59
C VAL A 49 -11.99 0.19 4.80
N GLY A 50 -12.52 0.33 6.02
CA GLY A 50 -11.76 0.11 7.25
C GLY A 50 -10.60 1.10 7.41
N PHE A 51 -10.79 2.37 6.99
CA PHE A 51 -9.75 3.40 7.04
C PHE A 51 -9.06 3.52 8.41
N PRO A 52 -9.77 3.50 9.56
CA PRO A 52 -9.12 3.58 10.87
C PRO A 52 -8.10 2.47 11.12
N GLN A 53 -8.35 1.26 10.62
CA GLN A 53 -7.44 0.12 10.75
C GLN A 53 -6.21 0.34 9.88
N LEU A 54 -6.41 0.71 8.61
CA LEU A 54 -5.33 0.95 7.66
C LEU A 54 -4.39 2.08 8.11
N ALA A 55 -4.94 3.18 8.64
CA ALA A 55 -4.15 4.31 9.14
C ALA A 55 -3.30 3.95 10.37
N ARG A 56 -3.77 3.04 11.22
CA ARG A 56 -2.98 2.53 12.36
C ARG A 56 -1.88 1.59 11.89
N GLU A 57 -2.23 0.64 11.03
CA GLU A 57 -1.34 -0.44 10.60
C GLU A 57 -0.22 0.04 9.68
N TYR A 58 -0.56 0.79 8.63
CA TYR A 58 0.38 1.16 7.58
C TYR A 58 1.05 2.52 7.80
N ALA A 59 0.38 3.42 8.53
CA ALA A 59 0.88 4.77 8.78
C ALA A 59 1.28 5.05 10.24
N GLY A 60 1.01 4.13 11.18
CA GLY A 60 1.36 4.29 12.59
C GLY A 60 0.67 5.49 13.26
N MET A 61 -0.48 5.90 12.74
CA MET A 61 -1.22 7.09 13.19
C MET A 61 -2.13 6.74 14.38
N SER A 62 -2.36 7.71 15.27
CA SER A 62 -3.47 7.62 16.23
C SER A 62 -4.75 8.09 15.56
N VAL A 63 -5.84 7.33 15.71
CA VAL A 63 -7.10 7.61 15.01
C VAL A 63 -8.23 7.79 16.01
N ARG A 64 -8.97 8.90 15.89
CA ARG A 64 -10.24 9.17 16.58
C ARG A 64 -11.30 9.34 15.51
N PHE A 65 -12.39 8.57 15.59
CA PHE A 65 -13.42 8.55 14.58
C PHE A 65 -14.76 8.18 15.19
N ASP A 66 -15.82 8.51 14.48
CA ASP A 66 -17.18 8.03 14.69
C ASP A 66 -17.68 7.41 13.39
N THR A 67 -18.73 6.60 13.47
CA THR A 67 -19.35 5.98 12.30
C THR A 67 -20.80 6.46 12.22
N ASP A 68 -21.14 7.17 11.15
CA ASP A 68 -22.49 7.68 10.91
C ASP A 68 -22.88 7.47 9.45
N GLY A 69 -24.10 7.02 9.21
CA GLY A 69 -24.63 6.80 7.85
C GLY A 69 -23.83 5.81 6.98
N GLY A 70 -23.04 4.90 7.58
CA GLY A 70 -22.16 3.97 6.86
C GLY A 70 -20.81 4.57 6.43
N TYR A 71 -20.45 5.72 6.99
CA TYR A 71 -19.16 6.39 6.79
C TYR A 71 -18.40 6.49 8.10
N ASP A 72 -17.11 6.21 8.04
CA ASP A 72 -16.18 6.55 9.11
C ASP A 72 -15.71 7.99 8.92
N VAL A 73 -16.01 8.84 9.90
CA VAL A 73 -15.62 10.25 9.92
C VAL A 73 -14.67 10.50 11.08
N GLY A 74 -13.50 11.05 10.81
CA GLY A 74 -12.54 11.22 11.89
C GLY A 74 -11.25 11.95 11.55
N ILE A 75 -10.34 11.86 12.51
CA ILE A 75 -9.01 12.47 12.45
C ILE A 75 -7.98 11.42 12.79
N ALA A 76 -7.06 11.17 11.86
CA ALA A 76 -5.83 10.44 12.10
C ALA A 76 -4.69 11.46 12.35
N THR A 77 -3.92 11.27 13.41
CA THR A 77 -2.78 12.14 13.79
C THR A 77 -1.48 11.38 13.64
N LYS A 78 -0.53 11.96 12.91
CA LYS A 78 0.82 11.39 12.77
C LYS A 78 1.54 11.53 14.09
N ARG A 79 1.97 10.40 14.68
CA ARG A 79 2.77 10.43 15.90
C ARG A 79 4.07 11.18 15.63
N ALA A 80 4.40 12.13 16.51
CA ALA A 80 5.76 12.63 16.61
C ALA A 80 6.64 11.51 17.17
N VAL A 81 7.13 10.65 16.27
CA VAL A 81 8.24 9.77 16.63
C VAL A 81 9.42 10.71 16.81
N PRO A 82 10.06 10.77 18.00
CA PRO A 82 11.28 11.51 18.13
C PRO A 82 12.25 10.88 17.13
N THR A 83 12.52 11.59 16.04
CA THR A 83 13.69 11.32 15.23
C THR A 83 14.82 11.47 16.22
N SER A 84 15.48 10.36 16.56
CA SER A 84 16.75 10.44 17.25
C SER A 84 17.68 11.18 16.28
N SER A 85 17.66 12.51 16.36
CA SER A 85 18.85 13.29 16.11
C SER A 85 19.95 12.51 16.81
N ARG A 86 20.97 12.13 16.04
CA ARG A 86 22.16 11.43 16.52
C ARG A 86 22.60 12.12 17.80
N ARG A 87 22.14 11.65 18.96
CA ARG A 87 22.73 12.02 20.25
C ARG A 87 24.09 11.39 20.13
N LYS A 88 25.12 12.20 19.88
CA LYS A 88 26.50 11.80 20.15
C LYS A 88 26.46 11.28 21.58
N ALA A 89 26.58 9.96 21.74
CA ALA A 89 26.63 9.35 23.04
C ALA A 89 27.72 10.08 23.84
N PRO A 90 27.47 10.48 25.10
CA PRO A 90 28.55 10.96 25.93
C PRO A 90 29.62 9.86 25.97
N LEU A 91 30.87 10.25 25.74
CA LEU A 91 32.03 9.37 25.84
C LEU A 91 32.17 8.91 27.29
N VAL A 92 31.43 7.86 27.65
CA VAL A 92 31.60 7.17 28.92
C VAL A 92 32.98 6.51 28.87
N ARG A 93 33.89 6.99 29.72
CA ARG A 93 35.21 6.37 29.92
C ARG A 93 35.00 4.89 30.22
N LYS A 94 35.59 4.03 29.39
CA LYS A 94 35.47 2.58 29.44
C LYS A 94 35.97 2.03 30.79
N GLN A 95 35.06 1.83 31.74
CA GLN A 95 35.22 0.71 32.67
C GLN A 95 34.84 -0.55 31.90
N GLY A 96 35.80 -1.47 31.79
CA GLY A 96 35.59 -2.73 31.09
C GLY A 96 34.46 -3.55 31.73
N PRO A 97 33.86 -4.50 30.98
CA PRO A 97 32.81 -5.36 31.51
C PRO A 97 33.34 -6.15 32.72
N SER A 98 32.54 -6.18 33.79
CA SER A 98 32.82 -6.95 35.01
C SER A 98 33.01 -8.43 34.70
N GLU A 99 33.73 -9.16 35.55
CA GLU A 99 34.00 -10.60 35.35
C GLU A 99 32.72 -11.43 35.18
N ALA A 100 31.65 -11.06 35.90
CA ALA A 100 30.33 -11.67 35.76
C ALA A 100 29.74 -11.49 34.34
N ALA A 101 29.95 -10.32 33.71
CA ALA A 101 29.49 -10.07 32.35
C ALA A 101 30.31 -10.85 31.30
N ARG A 102 31.62 -11.07 31.54
CA ARG A 102 32.46 -11.90 30.66
C ARG A 102 32.09 -13.38 30.74
N ALA A 103 31.81 -13.89 31.94
CA ALA A 103 31.36 -15.27 32.14
C ALA A 103 30.00 -15.54 31.47
N ALA A 104 29.06 -14.57 31.51
CA ALA A 104 27.76 -14.69 30.85
C ALA A 104 27.84 -14.65 29.30
N ILE A 105 28.79 -13.90 28.73
CA ILE A 105 29.03 -13.86 27.28
C ILE A 105 29.70 -15.14 26.78
N ALA A 106 30.58 -15.73 27.60
CA ALA A 106 31.22 -17.00 27.29
C ALA A 106 30.24 -18.19 27.33
N SER A 107 29.30 -18.20 28.28
CA SER A 107 28.36 -19.32 28.45
C SER A 107 27.17 -19.31 27.48
N LYS A 108 26.79 -18.15 26.93
CA LYS A 108 25.63 -18.02 26.03
C LYS A 108 25.95 -17.91 24.54
N GLY A 109 27.23 -18.01 24.15
CA GLY A 109 27.64 -17.81 22.76
C GLY A 109 27.41 -16.35 22.35
N GLY A 110 28.41 -15.51 22.60
CA GLY A 110 28.36 -14.07 22.38
C GLY A 110 27.76 -13.65 21.03
N PHE A 111 27.07 -12.51 21.05
CA PHE A 111 26.51 -11.83 19.87
C PHE A 111 27.63 -11.61 18.84
N GLY A 112 27.64 -12.41 17.77
CA GLY A 112 28.71 -12.42 16.77
C GLY A 112 29.38 -13.78 16.53
N ALA A 113 28.96 -14.85 17.21
CA ALA A 113 29.29 -16.22 16.77
C ALA A 113 28.66 -16.45 15.39
N ALA A 114 29.42 -16.15 14.34
CA ALA A 114 29.06 -16.44 12.97
C ALA A 114 28.84 -17.94 12.85
N VAL A 115 27.57 -18.35 12.79
CA VAL A 115 27.20 -19.67 12.30
C VAL A 115 27.68 -19.71 10.85
N LYS A 116 28.86 -20.29 10.61
CA LYS A 116 29.32 -20.66 9.27
C LYS A 116 28.29 -21.65 8.73
N ARG A 117 27.27 -21.15 8.03
CA ARG A 117 26.41 -22.00 7.21
C ARG A 117 27.24 -22.50 6.02
N PRO A 118 27.13 -23.78 5.65
CA PRO A 118 27.88 -24.35 4.55
C PRO A 118 27.61 -23.57 3.25
N PRO A 119 28.63 -23.44 2.37
CA PRO A 119 28.57 -22.60 1.17
C PRO A 119 27.54 -23.03 0.11
N ASP A 120 26.94 -24.21 0.26
CA ASP A 120 25.95 -24.75 -0.69
C ASP A 120 24.55 -24.12 -0.53
N ASP A 121 24.14 -23.78 0.69
CA ASP A 121 22.83 -23.14 0.97
C ASP A 121 22.70 -21.76 0.30
N ALA A 122 23.81 -21.02 0.19
CA ALA A 122 23.81 -19.68 -0.38
C ALA A 122 23.60 -19.68 -1.91
N LYS A 123 24.00 -20.76 -2.60
CA LYS A 123 23.79 -20.90 -4.05
C LYS A 123 22.37 -21.36 -4.36
N GLU A 124 21.79 -22.25 -3.56
CA GLU A 124 20.39 -22.66 -3.71
C GLU A 124 19.42 -21.51 -3.47
N LEU A 125 19.60 -20.73 -2.40
CA LEU A 125 18.79 -19.54 -2.13
C LEU A 125 18.83 -18.52 -3.27
N LYS A 126 19.99 -18.36 -3.93
CA LYS A 126 20.15 -17.44 -5.06
C LYS A 126 19.49 -17.98 -6.34
N ARG A 127 19.47 -19.30 -6.56
CA ARG A 127 18.75 -19.95 -7.68
C ARG A 127 17.24 -19.88 -7.48
N ALA A 128 16.73 -20.24 -6.30
CA ALA A 128 15.31 -20.16 -5.95
C ALA A 128 14.77 -18.73 -6.11
N ARG A 129 15.52 -17.72 -5.68
CA ARG A 129 15.13 -16.31 -5.84
C ARG A 129 15.07 -15.88 -7.32
N ARG A 130 15.97 -16.38 -8.17
CA ARG A 130 15.95 -16.09 -9.62
C ARG A 130 14.77 -16.76 -10.32
N GLU A 131 14.42 -17.98 -9.94
CA GLU A 131 13.24 -18.69 -10.48
C GLU A 131 11.93 -18.03 -10.07
N ALA A 132 11.78 -17.67 -8.79
CA ALA A 132 10.60 -16.94 -8.31
C ALA A 132 10.41 -15.59 -9.03
N THR A 133 11.51 -14.91 -9.37
CA THR A 133 11.45 -13.64 -10.10
C THR A 133 11.08 -13.83 -11.59
N LYS A 134 11.49 -14.93 -12.22
CA LYS A 134 11.08 -15.28 -13.59
C LYS A 134 9.60 -15.65 -13.64
N ALA A 135 9.12 -16.48 -12.72
CA ALA A 135 7.72 -16.88 -12.64
C ALA A 135 6.78 -15.68 -12.46
N ARG A 136 7.15 -14.71 -11.61
CA ARG A 136 6.37 -13.47 -11.43
C ARG A 136 6.28 -12.63 -12.71
N LYS A 137 7.36 -12.52 -13.48
CA LYS A 137 7.38 -11.77 -14.76
C LYS A 137 6.54 -12.45 -15.84
N GLU A 138 6.48 -13.78 -15.86
CA GLU A 138 5.60 -14.51 -16.78
C GLU A 138 4.13 -14.35 -16.41
N GLN A 139 3.78 -14.46 -15.13
CA GLN A 139 2.40 -14.20 -14.67
C GLN A 139 1.94 -12.77 -14.99
N GLU A 140 2.81 -11.77 -14.83
CA GLU A 140 2.48 -10.38 -15.19
C GLU A 140 2.20 -10.22 -16.69
N LYS A 141 2.96 -10.92 -17.56
CA LYS A 141 2.73 -10.91 -19.01
C LYS A 141 1.41 -11.59 -19.39
N VAL A 142 1.07 -12.70 -18.76
CA VAL A 142 -0.20 -13.40 -18.98
C VAL A 142 -1.38 -12.53 -18.55
N MET A 143 -1.29 -11.89 -17.38
CA MET A 143 -2.31 -10.96 -16.88
C MET A 143 -2.51 -9.75 -17.81
N LYS A 144 -1.43 -9.15 -18.32
CA LYS A 144 -1.52 -8.03 -19.27
C LYS A 144 -2.17 -8.44 -20.59
N ARG A 145 -1.86 -9.63 -21.12
CA ARG A 145 -2.51 -10.18 -22.32
C ARG A 145 -3.99 -10.47 -22.07
N GLY A 146 -4.35 -11.03 -20.91
CA GLY A 146 -5.74 -11.28 -20.54
C GLY A 146 -6.57 -9.99 -20.49
N LYS A 147 -6.05 -8.95 -19.83
CA LYS A 147 -6.72 -7.63 -19.76
C LYS A 147 -6.87 -6.96 -21.13
N ALA A 148 -5.89 -7.09 -22.02
CA ALA A 148 -5.98 -6.57 -23.38
C ALA A 148 -7.09 -7.27 -24.18
N LEU A 149 -7.15 -8.60 -24.10
CA LEU A 149 -8.16 -9.41 -24.80
C LEU A 149 -9.58 -9.13 -24.27
N GLN A 150 -9.70 -8.87 -22.96
CA GLN A 150 -10.98 -8.53 -22.34
C GLN A 150 -11.48 -7.15 -22.81
N ARG A 151 -10.59 -6.16 -22.92
CA ARG A 151 -10.93 -4.83 -23.46
C ARG A 151 -11.34 -4.87 -24.94
N GLU A 152 -10.67 -5.70 -25.74
CA GLU A 152 -11.07 -5.88 -27.15
C GLU A 152 -12.48 -6.49 -27.26
N ARG A 153 -12.81 -7.48 -26.43
CA ARG A 153 -14.16 -8.07 -26.39
C ARG A 153 -15.23 -7.10 -25.91
N GLU A 154 -14.93 -6.28 -24.90
CA GLU A 154 -15.84 -5.24 -24.41
C GLU A 154 -16.11 -4.19 -25.49
N ALA A 155 -15.06 -3.73 -26.20
CA ALA A 155 -15.20 -2.77 -27.30
C ALA A 155 -15.99 -3.35 -28.49
N GLU A 156 -15.83 -4.63 -28.79
CA GLU A 156 -16.59 -5.31 -29.84
C GLU A 156 -18.07 -5.47 -29.45
N ALA A 157 -18.35 -5.81 -28.19
CA ALA A 157 -19.72 -5.89 -27.67
C ALA A 157 -20.43 -4.53 -27.68
N GLU A 158 -19.72 -3.44 -27.33
CA GLU A 158 -20.27 -2.08 -27.36
C GLU A 158 -20.62 -1.64 -28.79
N ARG A 159 -19.76 -1.95 -29.77
CA ARG A 159 -20.06 -1.67 -31.19
C ARG A 159 -21.25 -2.46 -31.70
N ALA A 160 -21.38 -3.72 -31.32
CA ALA A 160 -22.53 -4.55 -31.68
C ALA A 160 -23.84 -4.03 -31.04
N ALA A 161 -23.79 -3.56 -29.79
CA ALA A 161 -24.93 -2.95 -29.12
C ALA A 161 -25.37 -1.63 -29.79
N ALA A 162 -24.41 -0.77 -30.16
CA ALA A 162 -24.69 0.48 -30.87
C ALA A 162 -25.35 0.24 -32.24
N GLN A 163 -24.87 -0.74 -33.02
CA GLN A 163 -25.48 -1.09 -34.30
C GLN A 163 -26.92 -1.59 -34.16
N ARG A 164 -27.21 -2.40 -33.14
CA ARG A 164 -28.58 -2.85 -32.85
C ARG A 164 -29.51 -1.68 -32.50
N ALA A 165 -29.06 -0.77 -31.65
CA ALA A 165 -29.84 0.42 -31.29
C ALA A 165 -30.13 1.32 -32.49
N THR A 166 -29.19 1.47 -33.44
CA THR A 166 -29.43 2.23 -34.68
C THR A 166 -30.38 1.52 -35.63
N ALA A 167 -30.30 0.19 -35.75
CA ALA A 167 -31.21 -0.57 -36.58
C ALA A 167 -32.64 -0.54 -36.04
N GLU A 168 -32.80 -0.65 -34.72
CA GLU A 168 -34.10 -0.62 -34.05
C GLU A 168 -34.79 0.74 -34.18
N ARG A 169 -34.03 1.84 -34.08
CA ARG A 169 -34.53 3.20 -34.36
C ARG A 169 -34.97 3.37 -35.80
N ALA A 170 -34.20 2.87 -36.76
CA ALA A 170 -34.55 2.96 -38.18
C ALA A 170 -35.82 2.14 -38.51
N THR A 171 -36.02 0.98 -37.86
CA THR A 171 -37.27 0.20 -38.01
C THR A 171 -38.46 0.89 -37.35
N ALA A 172 -38.26 1.54 -36.20
CA ALA A 172 -39.31 2.28 -35.51
C ALA A 172 -39.75 3.54 -36.30
N GLU A 173 -38.82 4.27 -36.90
CA GLU A 173 -39.13 5.41 -37.77
C GLU A 173 -39.89 4.99 -39.04
N ARG A 174 -39.51 3.87 -39.68
CA ARG A 174 -40.24 3.36 -40.85
C ARG A 174 -41.66 2.93 -40.49
N ALA A 175 -41.85 2.25 -39.35
CA ALA A 175 -43.17 1.86 -38.88
C ALA A 175 -44.05 3.06 -38.46
N ALA A 176 -43.44 4.15 -38.01
CA ALA A 176 -44.15 5.40 -37.72
C ALA A 176 -44.56 6.15 -39.00
N ALA A 177 -43.72 6.12 -40.05
CA ALA A 177 -44.00 6.75 -41.33
C ALA A 177 -45.09 6.05 -42.15
N GLU A 178 -45.29 4.74 -42.00
CA GLU A 178 -46.39 4.00 -42.66
C GLU A 178 -47.77 4.14 -41.98
N ARG A 179 -47.83 4.78 -40.80
CA ARG A 179 -49.08 4.99 -40.03
C ARG A 179 -49.67 6.39 -40.15
N VAL A 180 -49.03 7.27 -40.93
CA VAL A 180 -49.52 8.62 -41.29
C VAL A 180 -49.99 8.60 -42.73
#